data_AF-A0A2G9Q075-F1
#
_entry.id   AF-A0A2G9Q075-F1
#
_cell.length_a   1.000
_cell.length_b   1.000
_cell.length_c   1.000
_cell.angle_alpha   90.00
_cell.angle_beta   90.00
_cell.angle_gamma   90.00
#
_symmetry.space_group_name_H-M   'P 1'
#
loop_
_entity.id
_entity.type
_entity.pdbx_description
1 polymer ?
#
loop_
_entity_poly.entity_id
_entity_poly.type
_entity_poly.pdbx_seq_one_letter_code
_entity_poly.pdbx_strand_id
1 'polypeptide(L)'
;MKNNIVRHWDLALLVLILALALALRLLGIDFGLPYVFYPDEAVIVNHAVAFGTGDLNPHYFNYPSLYMYVMFVIYGLIYVVGWLTGIFASTADFARLFFNDVTLFYLPGRLISAVCGVASVAMVYLLGRRTYNVRVGLMSAAFLAFSV
;
A
#
# COMPACT_ATOMS: atom_id res chain seq x y z
N MET A 1 29.72 -13.96 -20.89
CA MET A 1 28.50 -13.63 -21.66
C MET A 1 27.34 -13.42 -20.69
N LYS A 2 26.75 -12.21 -20.63
CA LYS A 2 25.53 -11.95 -19.83
C LYS A 2 24.36 -12.68 -20.50
N ASN A 3 23.93 -13.81 -19.94
CA ASN A 3 22.77 -14.53 -20.47
C ASN A 3 21.49 -13.78 -20.06
N ASN A 4 20.97 -12.97 -20.98
CA ASN A 4 19.83 -12.07 -20.73
C ASN A 4 18.55 -12.52 -21.46
N ILE A 5 18.56 -13.74 -21.98
CA ILE A 5 17.42 -14.38 -22.64
C ILE A 5 16.41 -14.76 -21.56
N VAL A 6 15.20 -14.22 -21.67
CA VAL A 6 14.07 -14.56 -20.79
C VAL A 6 13.29 -15.69 -21.43
N ARG A 7 13.13 -16.79 -20.70
CA ARG A 7 12.30 -17.93 -21.10
C ARG A 7 10.91 -17.78 -20.48
N HIS A 8 9.92 -18.45 -21.05
CA HIS A 8 8.55 -18.45 -20.50
C HIS A 8 8.51 -18.98 -19.05
N TRP A 9 9.36 -19.95 -18.70
CA TRP A 9 9.52 -20.43 -17.31
C TRP A 9 10.04 -19.35 -16.36
N ASP A 10 10.92 -18.44 -16.81
CA ASP A 10 11.45 -17.37 -15.97
C ASP A 10 10.35 -16.33 -15.66
N LEU A 11 9.48 -16.06 -16.64
CA LEU A 11 8.31 -15.19 -16.44
C LEU A 11 7.31 -15.83 -15.49
N ALA A 12 7.00 -17.12 -15.67
CA ALA A 12 6.12 -17.86 -14.77
C ALA A 12 6.66 -17.85 -13.33
N LEU A 13 7.97 -18.04 -13.16
CA LEU A 13 8.62 -17.99 -11.86
C LEU A 13 8.59 -16.58 -11.24
N LEU A 14 8.81 -15.53 -12.04
CA LEU A 14 8.68 -14.15 -11.56
C LEU A 14 7.25 -13.84 -11.11
N VAL A 15 6.25 -14.23 -11.89
CA VAL A 15 4.84 -14.06 -11.54
C VAL A 15 4.53 -14.78 -10.23
N LEU A 16 5.02 -16.02 -10.06
CA LEU A 16 4.87 -16.76 -8.82
C LEU A 16 5.53 -16.02 -7.64
N ILE A 17 6.75 -15.49 -7.80
CA ILE A 17 7.44 -14.71 -6.76
C ILE A 17 6.63 -13.47 -6.37
N LEU A 18 6.12 -12.71 -7.36
CA LEU A 18 5.32 -11.51 -7.09
C LEU A 18 3.98 -11.85 -6.43
N ALA A 19 3.34 -12.95 -6.85
CA ALA A 19 2.10 -13.42 -6.23
C ALA A 19 2.33 -13.85 -4.78
N LEU A 20 3.41 -14.57 -4.48
CA LEU A 20 3.80 -14.93 -3.12
C LEU A 20 4.14 -13.69 -2.28
N ALA A 21 4.90 -12.74 -2.84
CA ALA A 21 5.23 -11.48 -2.17
C ALA A 21 3.98 -10.69 -1.78
N LEU A 22 2.97 -10.67 -2.65
CA LEU A 22 1.68 -10.04 -2.38
C LEU A 22 0.90 -10.83 -1.33
N ALA A 23 0.77 -12.15 -1.51
CA ALA A 23 0.04 -13.00 -0.58
C ALA A 23 0.57 -12.86 0.84
N LEU A 24 1.89 -12.94 1.04
CA LEU A 24 2.52 -12.77 2.35
C LEU A 24 2.24 -11.41 2.99
N ARG A 25 2.14 -10.33 2.20
CA ARG A 25 1.81 -8.97 2.69
C ARG A 25 0.32 -8.78 2.97
N LEU A 26 -0.54 -9.56 2.32
CA LEU A 26 -1.99 -9.55 2.55
C LEU A 26 -2.39 -10.45 3.72
N LEU A 27 -1.58 -11.45 4.08
CA LEU A 27 -1.82 -12.29 5.25
C LEU A 27 -1.79 -11.44 6.52
N GLY A 28 -2.93 -11.38 7.22
CA GLY A 28 -3.06 -10.58 8.44
C GLY A 28 -3.09 -9.07 8.19
N ILE A 29 -3.43 -8.61 6.98
CA ILE A 29 -3.53 -7.17 6.68
C ILE A 29 -4.58 -6.45 7.54
N ASP A 30 -5.56 -7.18 8.04
CA ASP A 30 -6.62 -6.74 8.96
C ASP A 30 -6.24 -6.92 10.44
N PHE A 31 -5.04 -7.42 10.74
CA PHE A 31 -4.62 -7.70 12.09
C PHE A 31 -4.75 -6.47 12.99
N GLY A 32 -5.39 -6.69 14.14
CA GLY A 32 -5.64 -5.68 15.16
C GLY A 32 -6.92 -4.86 14.93
N LEU A 33 -7.42 -4.72 13.70
CA LEU A 33 -8.61 -3.91 13.43
C LEU A 33 -9.87 -4.52 14.06
N PRO A 34 -10.82 -3.67 14.54
CA PRO A 34 -10.85 -2.21 14.47
C PRO A 34 -10.04 -1.49 15.58
N TYR A 35 -9.26 -2.22 16.38
CA TYR A 35 -8.42 -1.61 17.41
C TYR A 35 -7.08 -1.13 16.81
N VAL A 36 -6.74 0.13 17.06
CA VAL A 36 -5.49 0.71 16.56
C VAL A 36 -4.37 0.44 17.56
N PHE A 37 -3.48 -0.49 17.22
CA PHE A 37 -2.33 -0.86 18.06
C PHE A 37 -1.02 -0.15 17.66
N TYR A 38 -0.95 0.36 16.44
CA TYR A 38 0.27 0.94 15.86
C TYR A 38 0.17 2.48 15.82
N PRO A 39 0.94 3.20 16.63
CA PRO A 39 0.80 4.66 16.75
C PRO A 39 1.28 5.42 15.51
N ASP A 40 2.18 4.85 14.73
CA ASP A 40 2.73 5.43 13.50
C ASP A 40 1.72 5.47 12.35
N GLU A 41 0.91 4.41 12.18
CA GLU A 41 -0.20 4.40 11.20
C GLU A 41 -1.23 5.49 11.54
N ALA A 42 -1.54 5.64 12.83
CA ALA A 42 -2.53 6.61 13.30
C ALA A 42 -2.14 8.05 12.99
N VAL A 43 -0.84 8.38 13.07
CA VAL A 43 -0.35 9.71 12.70
C VAL A 43 -0.72 10.04 11.26
N ILE A 44 -0.44 9.14 10.32
CA ILE A 44 -0.70 9.38 8.90
C ILE A 44 -2.21 9.49 8.63
N VAL A 45 -2.99 8.55 9.17
CA VAL A 45 -4.45 8.49 8.98
C VAL A 45 -5.13 9.76 9.53
N ASN A 46 -4.77 10.17 10.76
CA ASN A 46 -5.37 11.35 11.40
C ASN A 46 -5.09 12.64 10.62
N HIS A 47 -3.86 12.84 10.15
CA HIS A 47 -3.53 14.02 9.34
C HIS A 47 -4.23 14.00 7.98
N ALA A 48 -4.30 12.83 7.33
CA ALA A 48 -5.01 12.68 6.07
C ALA A 48 -6.52 12.95 6.21
N VAL A 49 -7.16 12.53 7.31
CA VAL A 49 -8.57 12.87 7.61
C VAL A 49 -8.72 14.35 7.94
N ALA A 50 -7.79 14.94 8.68
CA ALA A 50 -7.81 16.35 9.08
C ALA A 50 -7.78 17.31 7.88
N PHE A 51 -7.17 16.92 6.75
CA PHE A 51 -7.23 17.69 5.50
C PHE A 51 -8.66 17.95 5.02
N GLY A 52 -9.61 17.08 5.37
CA GLY A 52 -11.04 17.27 5.09
C GLY A 52 -11.68 18.46 5.82
N THR A 53 -11.00 19.04 6.81
CA THR A 53 -11.47 20.24 7.54
C THR A 53 -11.19 21.55 6.80
N GLY A 54 -10.41 21.50 5.71
CA GLY A 54 -10.11 22.65 4.84
C GLY A 54 -8.67 23.16 4.95
N ASP A 55 -7.89 22.67 5.91
CA ASP A 55 -6.46 22.94 6.02
C ASP A 55 -5.64 21.78 5.44
N LEU A 56 -5.01 22.00 4.29
CA LEU A 56 -4.21 20.99 3.61
C LEU A 56 -2.76 20.91 4.13
N ASN A 57 -2.35 21.78 5.05
CA ASN A 57 -1.01 21.73 5.59
C ASN A 57 -0.96 20.69 6.73
N PRO A 58 -0.09 19.65 6.66
CA PRO A 58 0.03 18.66 7.73
C PRO A 58 0.41 19.27 9.07
N HIS A 59 1.10 20.41 9.11
CA HIS A 59 1.70 20.97 10.33
C HIS A 59 2.61 19.99 11.08
N TYR A 60 2.94 18.86 10.46
CA TYR A 60 3.67 17.74 11.01
C TYR A 60 4.51 17.08 9.91
N PHE A 61 5.76 17.51 9.78
CA PHE A 61 6.67 17.12 8.69
C PHE A 61 7.70 16.06 9.09
N ASN A 62 7.47 15.36 10.21
CA ASN A 62 8.31 14.22 10.60
C ASN A 62 8.16 13.03 9.65
N TYR A 63 7.04 12.95 8.94
CA TYR A 63 6.80 11.98 7.87
C TYR A 63 6.66 12.71 6.52
N PRO A 64 7.02 12.05 5.40
CA PRO A 64 6.78 12.60 4.07
C PRO A 64 5.29 12.90 3.84
N SER A 65 4.98 14.15 3.54
CA SER A 65 3.60 14.63 3.37
C SER A 65 2.90 14.05 2.14
N LEU A 66 3.65 13.62 1.13
CA LEU A 66 3.09 13.00 -0.08
C LEU A 66 2.16 11.83 0.25
N TYR A 67 2.55 10.97 1.18
CA TYR A 67 1.75 9.80 1.53
C TYR A 67 0.44 10.19 2.24
N MET A 68 0.45 11.26 3.05
CA MET A 68 -0.75 11.82 3.67
C MET A 68 -1.71 12.37 2.60
N TYR A 69 -1.20 13.07 1.59
CA TYR A 69 -2.03 13.55 0.48
C TYR A 69 -2.63 12.41 -0.35
N VAL A 70 -1.87 11.34 -0.60
CA VAL A 70 -2.39 10.14 -1.28
C VAL A 70 -3.53 9.51 -0.48
N MET A 71 -3.36 9.36 0.84
CA MET A 71 -4.44 8.88 1.72
C MET A 71 -5.68 9.77 1.66
N PHE A 72 -5.50 11.09 1.71
CA PHE A 72 -6.61 12.03 1.64
C PHE A 72 -7.40 11.93 0.33
N VAL A 73 -6.71 11.82 -0.81
CA VAL A 73 -7.36 11.59 -2.12
C VAL A 73 -8.17 10.31 -2.10
N ILE A 74 -7.64 9.24 -1.51
CA ILE A 74 -8.34 7.95 -1.40
C ILE A 74 -9.58 8.06 -0.52
N TYR A 75 -9.50 8.75 0.62
CA TYR A 75 -10.67 8.99 1.46
C TYR A 75 -11.73 9.81 0.73
N GLY A 76 -11.32 10.80 -0.06
CA GLY A 76 -12.21 11.54 -0.95
C GLY A 76 -12.91 10.63 -1.97
N LEU A 77 -12.17 9.72 -2.61
CA LEU A 77 -12.74 8.74 -3.54
C LEU A 77 -13.71 7.78 -2.86
N ILE A 78 -13.36 7.26 -1.68
CA ILE A 78 -14.24 6.40 -0.87
C ILE A 78 -15.53 7.13 -0.52
N TYR A 79 -15.42 8.38 -0.07
CA TYR A 79 -16.58 9.22 0.22
C TYR A 79 -17.46 9.43 -1.02
N VAL A 80 -16.87 9.81 -2.17
CA VAL A 80 -17.62 10.03 -3.42
C VAL A 80 -18.35 8.76 -3.86
N VAL A 81 -17.69 7.60 -3.83
CA VAL A 81 -18.32 6.32 -4.18
C VAL A 81 -19.45 5.98 -3.20
N GLY A 82 -19.23 6.15 -1.89
CA GLY A 82 -20.25 5.91 -0.87
C GLY A 82 -21.42 6.88 -0.97
N TRP A 83 -21.19 8.12 -1.38
CA TRP A 83 -22.24 9.10 -1.64
C TRP A 83 -23.07 8.74 -2.87
N LEU A 84 -22.41 8.37 -3.98
CA LEU A 84 -23.09 7.94 -5.22
C LEU A 84 -23.93 6.66 -5.04
N THR A 85 -23.50 5.76 -4.17
CA THR A 85 -24.19 4.50 -3.85
C THR A 85 -25.25 4.66 -2.75
N GLY A 86 -25.37 5.85 -2.15
CA GLY A 86 -26.33 6.14 -1.07
C GLY A 86 -25.92 5.61 0.31
N ILE A 87 -24.68 5.14 0.47
CA ILE A 87 -24.12 4.70 1.76
C ILE A 87 -23.89 5.90 2.69
N PHE A 88 -23.43 7.03 2.15
CA PHE A 88 -23.21 8.27 2.90
C PHE A 88 -24.15 9.38 2.41
N ALA A 89 -24.93 9.98 3.31
CA ALA A 89 -25.77 11.13 2.97
C ALA A 89 -25.00 12.46 3.09
N SER A 90 -24.01 12.52 3.97
CA SER A 90 -23.23 13.73 4.25
C SER A 90 -21.77 13.41 4.61
N THR A 91 -20.91 14.44 4.58
CA THR A 91 -19.53 14.34 5.09
C THR A 91 -19.50 14.04 6.60
N ALA A 92 -20.54 14.43 7.34
CA ALA A 92 -20.67 14.12 8.75
C ALA A 92 -20.87 12.61 9.00
N ASP A 93 -21.56 11.90 8.11
CA ASP A 93 -21.73 10.44 8.23
C ASP A 93 -20.42 9.70 7.98
N PHE A 94 -19.61 10.19 7.04
CA PHE A 94 -18.26 9.68 6.81
C PHE A 94 -17.33 9.94 8.00
N ALA A 95 -17.41 11.13 8.62
CA ALA A 95 -16.67 11.44 9.84
C ALA A 95 -17.12 10.57 11.02
N ARG A 96 -18.42 10.25 11.15
CA ARG A 96 -18.92 9.31 12.17
C ARG A 96 -18.37 7.91 11.97
N LEU A 97 -18.23 7.46 10.72
CA LEU A 97 -17.62 6.15 10.43
C LEU A 97 -16.22 6.05 11.01
N PHE A 98 -15.41 7.11 10.92
CA PHE A 98 -14.06 7.14 11.49
C PHE A 98 -14.03 6.83 13.00
N PHE A 99 -15.01 7.30 13.77
CA PHE A 99 -15.08 7.05 15.21
C PHE A 99 -15.70 5.70 15.59
N ASN A 100 -16.52 5.13 14.70
CA ASN A 100 -17.19 3.85 14.95
C ASN A 100 -16.36 2.65 14.47
N ASP A 101 -15.77 2.77 13.28
CA ASP A 101 -14.98 1.74 12.63
C ASP A 101 -13.88 2.36 11.75
N VAL A 102 -12.65 2.29 12.25
CA VAL A 102 -11.45 2.80 11.55
C VAL A 102 -10.99 1.91 10.40
N THR A 103 -11.55 0.72 10.23
CA THR A 103 -11.06 -0.29 9.27
C THR A 103 -10.91 0.27 7.86
N LEU A 104 -11.90 1.03 7.41
CA LEU A 104 -11.92 1.62 6.06
C LEU A 104 -10.84 2.70 5.85
N PHE A 105 -10.25 3.23 6.92
CA PHE A 105 -9.23 4.26 6.87
C PHE A 105 -7.81 3.70 6.91
N TYR A 106 -7.59 2.58 7.62
CA TYR A 106 -6.28 1.95 7.75
C TYR A 106 -6.00 0.95 6.62
N LEU A 107 -7.02 0.19 6.19
CA LEU A 107 -6.84 -0.85 5.19
C LEU A 107 -6.30 -0.32 3.83
N PRO A 108 -6.75 0.83 3.30
CA PRO A 108 -6.18 1.38 2.07
C PRO A 108 -4.69 1.73 2.19
N GLY A 109 -4.26 2.25 3.34
CA GLY A 109 -2.85 2.52 3.61
C GLY A 109 -2.02 1.25 3.58
N ARG A 110 -2.48 0.20 4.26
CA ARG A 110 -1.81 -1.10 4.25
C ARG A 110 -1.76 -1.72 2.85
N LEU A 111 -2.83 -1.61 2.07
CA LEU A 111 -2.87 -2.07 0.69
C LEU A 111 -1.87 -1.34 -0.21
N ILE A 112 -1.75 -0.02 -0.08
CA ILE A 112 -0.75 0.74 -0.84
C ILE A 112 0.66 0.32 -0.46
N SER A 113 0.93 0.18 0.84
CA SER A 113 2.23 -0.31 1.31
C SER A 113 2.54 -1.71 0.72
N ALA A 114 1.55 -2.61 0.70
CA ALA A 114 1.70 -3.94 0.11
C ALA A 114 2.01 -3.86 -1.41
N VAL A 115 1.29 -3.03 -2.16
CA VAL A 115 1.52 -2.81 -3.60
C VAL A 115 2.90 -2.22 -3.86
N CYS A 116 3.30 -1.20 -3.10
CA CYS A 116 4.64 -0.60 -3.19
C CYS A 116 5.74 -1.62 -2.86
N GLY A 117 5.51 -2.49 -1.88
CA GLY A 117 6.41 -3.58 -1.53
C GLY A 117 6.59 -4.57 -2.68
N VAL A 118 5.50 -5.02 -3.30
CA VAL A 118 5.54 -5.92 -4.47
C VAL A 118 6.19 -5.25 -5.68
N ALA A 119 5.91 -3.96 -5.91
CA ALA A 119 6.57 -3.18 -6.95
C ALA A 119 8.09 -3.09 -6.71
N SER A 120 8.53 -2.99 -5.45
CA SER A 120 9.95 -3.02 -5.09
C SER A 120 10.60 -4.37 -5.40
N VAL A 121 9.90 -5.49 -5.16
CA VAL A 121 10.36 -6.84 -5.59
C VAL A 121 10.55 -6.91 -7.11
N ALA A 122 9.59 -6.40 -7.88
CA ALA A 122 9.71 -6.32 -9.34
C ALA A 122 10.90 -5.43 -9.78
N MET A 123 11.11 -4.30 -9.12
CA MET A 123 12.23 -3.41 -9.41
C MET A 123 13.58 -4.06 -9.13
N VAL A 124 13.70 -4.83 -8.05
CA VAL A 124 14.93 -5.58 -7.73
C VAL A 124 15.21 -6.67 -8.77
N TYR A 125 14.17 -7.37 -9.25
CA TYR A 125 14.32 -8.28 -10.39
C TYR A 125 14.89 -7.55 -11.62
N LEU A 126 14.29 -6.41 -12.00
CA LEU A 126 14.69 -5.63 -13.17
C LEU A 126 16.15 -5.15 -13.05
N LEU A 127 16.54 -4.66 -11.87
CA LEU A 127 17.90 -4.21 -11.58
C LEU A 127 18.90 -5.38 -11.62
N GLY A 128 18.61 -6.49 -10.94
CA GLY A 128 19.49 -7.67 -10.93
C GLY A 128 19.69 -8.26 -12.33
N ARG A 129 18.61 -8.32 -13.13
CA ARG A 129 18.65 -8.74 -14.53
C ARG A 129 19.48 -7.79 -15.38
N ARG A 130 19.28 -6.47 -15.25
CA ARG A 130 19.98 -5.46 -16.05
C ARG A 130 21.48 -5.43 -15.76
N THR A 131 21.87 -5.55 -14.50
CA THR A 131 23.27 -5.46 -14.08
C THR A 131 24.01 -6.77 -14.37
N TYR A 132 23.40 -7.92 -14.06
CA TYR A 132 24.02 -9.23 -14.17
C TYR A 132 23.32 -10.13 -15.20
N ASN A 133 22.33 -10.91 -14.75
CA ASN A 133 21.62 -11.89 -15.58
C ASN A 133 20.25 -12.25 -14.94
N VAL A 134 19.42 -13.00 -15.69
CA VAL A 134 18.06 -13.37 -15.27
C VAL A 134 18.03 -14.14 -13.95
N ARG A 135 18.99 -15.05 -13.71
CA ARG A 135 19.03 -15.86 -12.48
C ARG A 135 19.28 -14.97 -11.25
N VAL A 136 20.23 -14.05 -11.35
CA VAL A 136 20.51 -13.09 -10.27
C VAL A 136 19.28 -12.24 -9.98
N GLY A 137 18.60 -11.73 -11.01
CA GLY A 137 17.34 -10.99 -10.83
C GLY A 137 16.27 -11.81 -10.11
N LEU A 138 16.06 -13.06 -10.49
CA LEU A 138 15.08 -13.95 -9.85
C LEU A 138 15.44 -14.26 -8.39
N MET A 139 16.71 -14.53 -8.10
CA MET A 139 17.18 -14.80 -6.74
C MET A 139 17.03 -13.57 -5.84
N SER A 140 17.42 -12.38 -6.32
CA SER A 140 17.27 -11.14 -5.55
C SER A 140 15.81 -10.81 -5.28
N ALA A 141 14.92 -11.02 -6.26
CA ALA A 141 13.49 -10.84 -6.09
C ALA A 141 12.89 -11.86 -5.10
N ALA A 142 13.29 -13.13 -5.19
CA ALA A 142 12.86 -14.15 -4.24
C ALA A 142 13.28 -13.78 -2.81
N PHE A 143 14.52 -13.37 -2.57
CA PHE A 143 14.95 -12.96 -1.24
C PHE A 143 14.17 -11.74 -0.71
N LEU A 144 13.92 -10.73 -1.54
CA LEU A 144 13.14 -9.57 -1.10
C LEU A 144 11.65 -9.91 -0.87
N ALA A 145 11.10 -10.87 -1.62
CA ALA A 145 9.71 -11.30 -1.47
C ALA A 145 9.39 -11.81 -0.06
N PHE A 146 10.33 -12.55 0.55
CA PHE A 146 10.20 -13.11 1.91
C PHE A 146 10.67 -12.18 3.03
N SER A 147 11.24 -11.01 2.70
CA SER A 147 11.55 -9.96 3.67
C SER A 147 10.30 -9.11 3.92
N VAL A 148 9.32 -9.70 4.62
CA VAL A 148 8.05 -9.05 5.00
C VAL A 148 8.12 -8.63 6.46
#